data_AF-A0A847Z7V4-F1
#
_entry.id   AF-A0A847Z7V4-F1
#
_cell.length_a   1.000
_cell.length_b   1.000
_cell.length_c   1.000
_cell.angle_alpha   90.00
_cell.angle_beta   90.00
_cell.angle_gamma   90.00
#
_symmetry.space_group_name_H-M   'P 1'
#
loop_
_entity.id
_entity.type
_entity.pdbx_description
1 polymer ?
#
loop_
_entity_poly.entity_id
_entity_poly.type
_entity_poly.pdbx_seq_one_letter_code
_entity_poly.pdbx_strand_id
1 'polypeptide(L)'
;MKIGIYNNKSYRLAITKEKKLFLMHRDMENGFEHVPDYYNYKDELITNLYQKEITENDLEDAYALKYEAVYKGVRFEAFQVEDLFNKGKMQIWTENDDIAEKYDFERMDMYWYYKFIEEKDIEELVEIREPIFKFKDTKKVTKQVIPKDKILQYSEYIASFA
;
A
#
# COMPACT_ATOMS: atom_id res chain seq x y z
N MET A 1 -0.64 -0.05 3.05
CA MET A 1 -1.30 -1.38 2.91
C MET A 1 -0.70 -2.37 3.92
N LYS A 2 -1.34 -3.49 4.26
CA LYS A 2 -0.74 -4.57 5.06
C LYS A 2 -0.75 -5.87 4.27
N ILE A 3 0.32 -6.64 4.35
CA ILE A 3 0.50 -7.92 3.66
C ILE A 3 0.78 -9.02 4.68
N GLY A 4 0.14 -10.16 4.49
CA GLY A 4 0.42 -11.41 5.20
C GLY A 4 0.97 -12.45 4.23
N ILE A 5 1.97 -13.22 4.67
CA ILE A 5 2.47 -14.38 3.95
C ILE A 5 1.85 -15.63 4.57
N TYR A 6 1.13 -16.40 3.73
CA TYR A 6 0.45 -17.62 4.11
C TYR A 6 0.67 -18.66 3.03
N ASN A 7 1.13 -19.86 3.39
CA ASN A 7 1.47 -20.93 2.44
C ASN A 7 2.38 -20.44 1.30
N ASN A 8 3.43 -19.68 1.62
CA ASN A 8 4.37 -19.05 0.68
C ASN A 8 3.76 -18.08 -0.35
N LYS A 9 2.54 -17.60 -0.13
CA LYS A 9 1.87 -16.59 -0.97
C LYS A 9 1.63 -15.30 -0.21
N SER A 10 1.71 -14.18 -0.91
CA SER A 10 1.37 -12.85 -0.36
C SER A 10 -0.11 -12.58 -0.54
N TYR A 11 -0.74 -12.05 0.50
CA TYR A 11 -2.14 -11.64 0.49
C TYR A 11 -2.30 -10.27 1.14
N ARG A 12 -3.32 -9.52 0.73
CA ARG A 12 -3.73 -8.35 1.50
C ARG A 12 -4.25 -8.81 2.86
N LEU A 13 -3.82 -8.14 3.92
CA LEU A 13 -4.19 -8.46 5.28
C LEU A 13 -5.09 -7.36 5.85
N ALA A 14 -6.37 -7.69 6.07
CA ALA A 14 -7.30 -6.83 6.77
C ALA A 14 -7.33 -7.17 8.27
N ILE A 15 -7.51 -6.13 9.08
CA ILE A 15 -7.61 -6.22 10.53
C ILE A 15 -8.87 -5.47 10.94
N THR A 16 -9.81 -6.16 11.57
CA THR A 16 -11.04 -5.51 12.05
C THR A 16 -10.80 -4.77 13.36
N LYS A 17 -11.77 -3.95 13.79
CA LYS A 17 -11.73 -3.29 15.11
C LYS A 17 -11.63 -4.28 16.27
N GLU A 18 -12.19 -5.48 16.09
CA GLU A 18 -12.14 -6.60 17.04
C GLU A 18 -10.84 -7.41 16.96
N LYS A 19 -9.84 -6.94 16.18
CA LYS A 19 -8.56 -7.60 15.92
C LYS A 19 -8.66 -8.95 15.22
N LYS A 20 -9.78 -9.24 14.55
CA LYS A 20 -9.86 -10.39 13.64
C LYS A 20 -9.04 -10.12 12.39
N LEU A 21 -8.35 -11.14 11.91
CA LEU A 21 -7.47 -11.06 10.75
C LEU A 21 -8.10 -11.77 9.57
N PHE A 22 -8.09 -11.11 8.41
CA PHE A 22 -8.58 -11.68 7.16
C PHE A 22 -7.52 -11.56 6.08
N LEU A 23 -7.17 -12.69 5.45
CA LEU A 23 -6.47 -12.68 4.17
C LEU A 23 -7.49 -12.34 3.08
N MET A 24 -7.15 -11.45 2.17
CA MET A 24 -8.02 -11.00 1.08
C MET A 24 -7.32 -11.20 -0.27
N HIS A 25 -8.07 -11.70 -1.25
CA HIS A 25 -7.58 -11.98 -2.61
C HIS A 25 -8.71 -11.89 -3.64
N ARG A 26 -8.37 -11.75 -4.93
CA ARG A 26 -9.37 -11.65 -6.03
C ARG A 26 -9.72 -12.99 -6.70
N ASP A 27 -8.83 -13.98 -6.57
CA ASP A 27 -9.06 -15.32 -7.08
C ASP A 27 -9.75 -16.22 -6.04
N MET A 28 -10.59 -17.12 -6.53
CA MET A 28 -11.18 -18.18 -5.73
C MET A 28 -10.11 -19.19 -5.31
N GLU A 29 -9.88 -19.33 -4.01
CA GLU A 29 -8.96 -20.30 -3.43
C GLU A 29 -9.63 -21.14 -2.34
N ASN A 30 -9.13 -22.36 -2.11
CA ASN A 30 -9.72 -23.26 -1.12
C ASN A 30 -9.66 -22.68 0.31
N GLY A 31 -10.80 -22.68 1.00
CA GLY A 31 -10.96 -22.12 2.33
C GLY A 31 -11.06 -20.60 2.38
N PHE A 32 -11.20 -19.93 1.23
CA PHE A 32 -11.63 -18.54 1.16
C PHE A 32 -13.13 -18.47 0.81
N GLU A 33 -13.83 -17.54 1.42
CA GLU A 33 -15.25 -17.29 1.23
C GLU A 33 -15.47 -16.01 0.42
N HIS A 34 -16.48 -15.98 -0.43
CA HIS A 34 -16.82 -14.80 -1.23
C HIS A 34 -17.37 -13.68 -0.35
N VAL A 35 -16.81 -12.48 -0.49
CA VAL A 35 -17.29 -11.25 0.13
C VAL A 35 -18.33 -10.63 -0.80
N PRO A 36 -19.54 -10.30 -0.31
CA PRO A 36 -20.55 -9.61 -1.11
C PRO A 36 -20.01 -8.33 -1.74
N ASP A 37 -20.37 -8.07 -3.00
CA ASP A 37 -19.97 -6.87 -3.71
C ASP A 37 -20.35 -5.60 -2.95
N TYR A 38 -19.45 -4.63 -2.90
CA TYR A 38 -19.67 -3.36 -2.21
C TYR A 38 -18.93 -2.21 -2.89
N TYR A 39 -19.39 -0.99 -2.67
CA TYR A 39 -18.66 0.22 -3.09
C TYR A 39 -17.66 0.62 -2.00
N ASN A 40 -16.40 0.85 -2.38
CA ASN A 40 -15.38 1.33 -1.45
C ASN A 40 -15.51 2.84 -1.19
N TYR A 41 -14.61 3.40 -0.38
CA TYR A 41 -14.60 4.84 -0.05
C TYR A 41 -14.27 5.77 -1.22
N LYS A 42 -13.82 5.22 -2.36
CA LYS A 42 -13.58 5.94 -3.62
C LYS A 42 -14.76 5.76 -4.60
N ASP A 43 -15.91 5.25 -4.15
CA ASP A 43 -17.07 4.89 -4.97
C ASP A 43 -16.75 3.86 -6.09
N GLU A 44 -15.71 3.04 -5.89
CA GLU A 44 -15.35 1.96 -6.83
C GLU A 44 -16.07 0.67 -6.40
N LEU A 45 -16.76 0.03 -7.36
CA LEU A 45 -17.42 -1.26 -7.13
C LEU A 45 -16.36 -2.36 -6.98
N ILE A 46 -16.29 -2.93 -5.78
CA ILE A 46 -15.43 -4.07 -5.45
C ILE A 46 -16.25 -5.34 -5.66
N THR A 47 -15.84 -6.14 -6.65
CA THR A 47 -16.40 -7.46 -6.94
C THR A 47 -15.34 -8.55 -6.88
N ASN A 48 -15.75 -9.83 -6.89
CA ASN A 48 -14.83 -10.98 -6.88
C ASN A 48 -13.81 -10.92 -5.75
N LEU A 49 -14.22 -10.48 -4.57
CA LEU A 49 -13.35 -10.43 -3.41
C LEU A 49 -13.58 -11.66 -2.56
N TYR A 50 -12.51 -12.35 -2.19
CA TYR A 50 -12.57 -13.53 -1.34
C TYR A 50 -11.75 -13.26 -0.09
N GLN A 51 -12.22 -13.78 1.05
CA GLN A 51 -11.54 -13.62 2.32
C GLN A 51 -11.42 -14.93 3.09
N LYS A 52 -10.40 -15.01 3.94
CA LYS A 52 -10.21 -16.12 4.88
C LYS A 52 -9.86 -15.58 6.25
N GLU A 53 -10.65 -15.92 7.27
CA GLU A 53 -10.32 -15.62 8.66
C GLU A 53 -9.11 -16.46 9.10
N ILE A 54 -8.14 -15.81 9.72
CA ILE A 54 -6.90 -16.42 10.21
C ILE A 54 -6.50 -15.87 11.58
N THR A 55 -5.48 -16.46 12.18
CA THR A 55 -4.79 -15.95 13.37
C THR A 55 -3.36 -15.53 13.04
N GLU A 56 -2.72 -14.78 13.94
CA GLU A 56 -1.29 -14.42 13.79
C GLU A 56 -0.36 -15.66 13.71
N ASN A 57 -0.81 -16.80 14.24
CA ASN A 57 -0.04 -18.04 14.23
C ASN A 57 -0.01 -18.72 12.85
N ASP A 58 -1.02 -18.48 12.02
CA ASP A 58 -1.11 -19.05 10.68
C ASP A 58 -0.15 -18.36 9.69
N LEU A 59 0.33 -17.16 10.03
CA LEU A 59 1.21 -16.37 9.17
C LEU A 59 2.67 -16.85 9.28
N GLU A 60 3.32 -16.94 8.12
CA GLU A 60 4.76 -17.14 7.96
C GLU A 60 5.52 -15.79 8.06
N ASP A 61 4.87 -14.72 7.61
CA ASP A 61 5.33 -13.34 7.77
C ASP A 61 4.16 -12.36 7.71
N ALA A 62 4.36 -11.16 8.22
CA ALA A 62 3.42 -10.07 8.05
C ALA A 62 4.12 -8.71 8.16
N TYR A 63 3.76 -7.79 7.27
CA TYR A 63 4.33 -6.44 7.28
C TYR A 63 3.32 -5.39 6.81
N ALA A 64 3.51 -4.17 7.31
CA ALA A 64 2.90 -2.98 6.75
C ALA A 64 3.79 -2.44 5.63
N LEU A 65 3.19 -2.19 4.47
CA LEU A 65 3.81 -1.50 3.35
C LEU A 65 3.60 0.00 3.48
N LYS A 66 4.72 0.71 3.50
CA LYS A 66 4.83 2.16 3.34
C LYS A 66 5.71 2.46 2.13
N TYR A 67 5.55 3.65 1.58
CA TYR A 67 6.31 4.08 0.41
C TYR A 67 6.89 5.46 0.62
N GLU A 68 8.09 5.66 0.07
CA GLU A 68 8.66 6.98 -0.15
C GLU A 68 8.89 7.16 -1.65
N ALA A 69 8.75 8.38 -2.16
CA ALA A 69 9.06 8.71 -3.55
C ALA A 69 10.02 9.88 -3.61
N VAL A 70 10.98 9.82 -4.54
CA VAL A 70 11.89 10.93 -4.84
C VAL A 70 11.30 11.74 -5.99
N TYR A 71 11.01 13.01 -5.70
CA TYR A 71 10.45 13.99 -6.63
C TYR A 71 11.29 15.26 -6.57
N LYS A 72 11.87 15.66 -7.71
CA LYS A 72 12.76 16.84 -7.82
C LYS A 72 13.89 16.80 -6.78
N GLY A 73 14.52 15.63 -6.61
CA GLY A 73 15.60 15.38 -5.66
C GLY A 73 15.22 15.38 -4.18
N VAL A 74 13.94 15.48 -3.82
CA VAL A 74 13.47 15.43 -2.41
C VAL A 74 12.62 14.18 -2.20
N ARG A 75 12.79 13.55 -1.04
CA ARG A 75 12.04 12.35 -0.67
C ARG A 75 10.79 12.71 0.12
N PHE A 76 9.65 12.19 -0.33
CA PHE A 76 8.34 12.38 0.28
C PHE A 76 7.70 11.05 0.64
N GLU A 77 6.82 11.04 1.63
CA GLU A 77 5.93 9.89 1.83
C GLU A 77 4.98 9.76 0.65
N ALA A 78 4.77 8.52 0.18
CA ALA A 78 3.95 8.21 -0.97
C ALA A 78 2.79 7.28 -0.58
N PHE A 79 1.62 7.57 -1.15
CA PHE A 79 0.37 6.87 -0.91
C PHE A 79 -0.30 6.53 -2.23
N GLN A 80 -1.12 5.47 -2.21
CA GLN A 80 -1.88 5.01 -3.37
C GLN A 80 -0.97 4.70 -4.56
N VAL A 81 0.12 3.94 -4.32
CA VAL A 81 1.07 3.56 -5.37
C VAL A 81 0.38 2.78 -6.49
N GLU A 82 -0.64 1.99 -6.17
CA GLU A 82 -1.52 1.31 -7.13
C GLU A 82 -2.21 2.27 -8.12
N ASP A 83 -2.45 3.53 -7.73
CA ASP A 83 -3.09 4.52 -8.60
C ASP A 83 -2.13 5.00 -9.72
N LEU A 84 -0.82 4.72 -9.65
CA LEU A 84 0.06 4.92 -10.81
C LEU A 84 -0.36 4.05 -12.00
N PHE A 85 -0.68 2.78 -11.75
CA PHE A 85 -1.17 1.87 -12.79
C PHE A 85 -2.60 2.23 -13.21
N ASN A 86 -3.49 2.46 -12.24
CA ASN A 86 -4.91 2.65 -12.51
C ASN A 86 -5.25 4.04 -13.08
N LYS A 87 -4.51 5.07 -12.67
CA LYS A 87 -4.85 6.49 -12.90
C LYS A 87 -3.69 7.32 -13.44
N GLY A 88 -2.49 6.73 -13.60
CA GLY A 88 -1.29 7.43 -14.09
C GLY A 88 -0.61 8.35 -13.08
N LYS A 89 -1.10 8.42 -11.84
CA LYS A 89 -0.60 9.33 -10.81
C LYS A 89 -0.75 8.72 -9.41
N MET A 90 0.18 9.05 -8.52
CA MET A 90 0.08 8.75 -7.09
C MET A 90 0.14 10.03 -6.26
N GLN A 91 -0.15 9.89 -4.97
CA GLN A 91 -0.15 10.99 -4.03
C GLN A 91 1.14 10.99 -3.20
N ILE A 92 1.80 12.13 -3.07
CA ILE A 92 2.88 12.36 -2.11
C ILE A 92 2.44 13.39 -1.08
N TRP A 93 3.02 13.32 0.13
CA TRP A 93 2.62 14.18 1.25
C TRP A 93 3.81 14.80 1.97
N THR A 94 3.53 15.92 2.66
CA THR A 94 4.43 16.54 3.61
C THR A 94 3.64 17.23 4.72
N GLU A 95 4.22 17.31 5.91
CA GLU A 95 3.71 18.11 7.03
C GLU A 95 4.46 19.46 7.16
N ASN A 96 5.41 19.73 6.26
CA ASN A 96 6.26 20.92 6.32
C ASN A 96 5.72 22.01 5.38
N ASP A 97 5.24 23.11 5.96
CA ASP A 97 4.69 24.26 5.24
C ASP A 97 5.64 24.84 4.18
N ASP A 98 6.93 25.01 4.51
CA ASP A 98 7.93 25.58 3.59
C ASP A 98 8.16 24.67 2.39
N ILE A 99 8.15 23.35 2.61
CA ILE A 99 8.26 22.36 1.53
C ILE A 99 6.96 22.35 0.71
N ALA A 100 5.81 22.42 1.36
CA ALA A 100 4.52 22.45 0.67
C ALA A 100 4.41 23.65 -0.26
N GLU A 101 4.78 24.85 0.20
CA GLU A 101 4.80 26.07 -0.62
C GLU A 101 5.82 25.94 -1.77
N LYS A 102 7.05 25.50 -1.49
CA LYS A 102 8.12 25.38 -2.49
C LYS A 102 7.78 24.43 -3.64
N TYR A 103 7.00 23.37 -3.38
CA TYR A 103 6.68 22.34 -4.37
C TYR A 103 5.21 22.36 -4.82
N ASP A 104 4.48 23.44 -4.50
CA ASP A 104 3.08 23.66 -4.86
C ASP A 104 2.16 22.50 -4.42
N PHE A 105 2.25 22.09 -3.15
CA PHE A 105 1.34 21.11 -2.59
C PHE A 105 -0.01 21.77 -2.22
N GLU A 106 -1.08 21.01 -2.34
CA GLU A 106 -2.42 21.41 -1.89
C GLU A 106 -2.57 21.12 -0.40
N ARG A 107 -3.15 22.07 0.33
CA ARG A 107 -3.46 21.89 1.75
C ARG A 107 -4.71 21.01 1.90
N MET A 108 -4.58 19.89 2.59
CA MET A 108 -5.72 19.04 2.95
C MET A 108 -6.34 19.46 4.28
N ASP A 109 -5.51 19.73 5.29
CA ASP A 109 -5.95 20.21 6.59
C ASP A 109 -4.90 21.13 7.24
N MET A 110 -5.02 21.39 8.54
CA MET A 110 -4.12 22.31 9.22
C MET A 110 -2.64 21.88 9.25
N TYR A 111 -2.35 20.57 9.14
CA TYR A 111 -0.99 20.00 9.22
C TYR A 111 -0.58 19.19 7.99
N TRP A 112 -1.52 18.84 7.11
CA TRP A 112 -1.26 17.89 6.04
C TRP A 112 -1.41 18.53 4.66
N TYR A 113 -0.37 18.37 3.84
CA TYR A 113 -0.32 18.79 2.45
C TYR A 113 -0.10 17.60 1.54
N TYR A 114 -0.74 17.60 0.38
CA TYR A 114 -0.57 16.56 -0.62
C TYR A 114 -0.33 17.12 -2.02
N LYS A 115 0.25 16.29 -2.86
CA LYS A 115 0.38 16.56 -4.29
C LYS A 115 0.22 15.27 -5.07
N PHE A 116 -0.50 15.33 -6.19
CA PHE A 116 -0.45 14.25 -7.15
C PHE A 116 0.75 14.42 -8.08
N ILE A 117 1.51 13.34 -8.28
CA ILE A 117 2.61 13.30 -9.24
C ILE A 117 2.43 12.14 -10.20
N GLU A 118 2.85 12.35 -11.44
CA GLU A 118 2.80 11.35 -12.51
C GLU A 118 4.03 10.44 -12.48
N GLU A 119 3.92 9.25 -13.06
CA GLU A 119 5.01 8.26 -13.12
C GLU A 119 6.32 8.87 -13.64
N LYS A 120 6.24 9.66 -14.72
CA LYS A 120 7.40 10.28 -15.38
C LYS A 120 8.19 11.21 -14.45
N ASP A 121 7.54 11.78 -13.44
CA ASP A 121 8.11 12.74 -12.52
C ASP A 121 8.74 12.07 -11.28
N ILE A 122 8.57 10.75 -11.13
CA ILE A 122 9.21 9.97 -10.08
C ILE A 122 10.63 9.62 -10.51
N GLU A 123 11.59 9.94 -9.65
CA GLU A 123 13.01 9.59 -9.84
C GLU A 123 13.29 8.21 -9.27
N GLU A 124 12.78 7.94 -8.07
CA GLU A 124 12.90 6.66 -7.37
C GLU A 124 11.66 6.42 -6.52
N LEU A 125 11.23 5.15 -6.43
CA LEU A 125 10.22 4.71 -5.47
C LEU A 125 10.91 3.78 -4.46
N VAL A 126 10.64 3.95 -3.17
CA VAL A 126 11.20 3.14 -2.10
C VAL A 126 10.07 2.39 -1.42
N GLU A 127 10.08 1.07 -1.51
CA GLU A 127 9.23 0.19 -0.72
C GLU A 127 9.83 0.02 0.68
N ILE A 128 9.00 0.22 1.71
CA ILE A 128 9.38 0.01 3.10
C ILE A 128 8.44 -1.05 3.69
N ARG A 129 9.03 -2.17 4.15
CA ARG A 129 8.31 -3.22 4.86
C ARG A 129 8.60 -3.10 6.34
N GLU A 130 7.59 -2.72 7.10
CA GLU A 130 7.64 -2.71 8.55
C GLU A 130 6.98 -3.98 9.09
N PRO A 131 7.73 -4.89 9.76
CA PRO A 131 7.14 -6.09 10.34
C PRO A 131 5.98 -5.75 11.30
N ILE A 132 4.97 -6.61 11.34
CA ILE A 132 3.83 -6.49 12.27
C ILE A 132 3.64 -7.75 13.12
N PHE A 133 2.79 -7.67 14.16
CA PHE A 133 2.55 -8.79 15.09
C PHE A 133 3.83 -9.35 15.72
N LYS A 134 3.88 -10.67 15.99
CA LYS A 134 5.06 -11.41 16.48
C LYS A 134 6.34 -11.19 15.65
N PHE A 135 6.23 -10.73 14.41
CA PHE A 135 7.40 -10.48 13.55
C PHE A 135 8.12 -9.17 13.89
N LYS A 136 7.47 -8.24 14.61
CA LYS A 136 8.12 -7.01 15.11
C LYS A 136 9.29 -7.31 16.03
N ASP A 137 9.20 -8.38 16.80
CA ASP A 137 10.20 -8.74 17.81
C ASP A 137 11.42 -9.46 17.20
N THR A 138 11.28 -10.00 15.98
CA THR A 138 12.27 -10.89 15.35
C THR A 138 12.82 -10.38 14.02
N LYS A 139 12.12 -9.46 13.34
CA LYS A 139 12.51 -8.92 12.03
C LYS A 139 12.72 -7.42 12.11
N LYS A 140 13.60 -6.92 11.23
CA LYS A 140 13.87 -5.49 11.07
C LYS A 140 13.04 -4.91 9.93
N VAL A 141 12.84 -3.59 9.97
CA VAL A 141 12.32 -2.84 8.83
C VAL A 141 13.28 -3.01 7.65
N THR A 142 12.75 -3.35 6.48
CA THR A 142 13.53 -3.44 5.24
C THR A 142 13.11 -2.34 4.27
N LYS A 143 14.08 -1.81 3.53
CA LYS A 143 13.84 -0.85 2.46
C LYS A 143 14.36 -1.43 1.13
N GLN A 144 13.58 -1.30 0.08
CA GLN A 144 13.95 -1.69 -1.27
C GLN A 144 13.69 -0.51 -2.21
N VAL A 145 14.70 -0.14 -3.00
CA VAL A 145 14.52 0.83 -4.08
C VAL A 145 13.94 0.10 -5.28
N ILE A 146 12.85 0.64 -5.83
CA ILE A 146 12.24 0.23 -7.09
C ILE A 146 12.78 1.19 -8.16
N PRO A 147 13.59 0.69 -9.12
CA PRO A 147 14.15 1.50 -10.20
C PRO A 147 13.05 2.13 -11.05
N LYS A 148 13.31 3.32 -11.60
CA LYS A 148 12.35 4.08 -12.40
C LYS A 148 11.66 3.26 -13.49
N ASP A 149 12.42 2.49 -14.26
CA ASP A 149 11.92 1.63 -15.35
C ASP A 149 11.03 0.46 -14.87
N LYS A 150 10.97 0.23 -13.56
CA LYS A 150 10.16 -0.81 -12.92
C LYS A 150 8.98 -0.28 -12.11
N ILE A 151 8.84 1.03 -11.95
CA ILE A 151 7.80 1.63 -11.10
C ILE A 151 6.41 1.22 -11.59
N LEU A 152 6.14 1.31 -12.90
CA LEU A 152 4.82 0.98 -13.42
C LEU A 152 4.48 -0.52 -13.23
N GLN A 153 5.42 -1.42 -13.56
CA GLN A 153 5.25 -2.86 -13.34
C GLN A 153 5.03 -3.18 -11.85
N TYR A 154 5.76 -2.51 -10.97
CA TYR A 154 5.61 -2.67 -9.53
C TYR A 154 4.24 -2.15 -9.06
N SER A 155 3.77 -1.01 -9.57
CA SER A 155 2.45 -0.46 -9.22
C SER A 155 1.30 -1.38 -9.66
N GLU A 156 1.43 -2.07 -10.78
CA GLU A 156 0.48 -3.10 -11.23
C GLU A 156 0.44 -4.29 -10.26
N TYR A 157 1.61 -4.78 -9.83
CA TYR A 157 1.70 -5.82 -8.80
C TYR A 157 1.05 -5.38 -7.48
N ILE A 158 1.22 -4.11 -7.08
CA ILE A 158 0.55 -3.57 -5.89
C ILE A 158 -0.97 -3.46 -6.09
N ALA A 159 -1.42 -3.08 -7.29
CA ALA A 159 -2.84 -2.99 -7.64
C ALA A 159 -3.54 -4.36 -7.59
N SER A 160 -2.85 -5.48 -7.80
CA SER A 160 -3.47 -6.81 -7.68
C SER A 160 -3.92 -7.16 -6.25
N PHE A 161 -3.45 -6.42 -5.25
CA PHE A 161 -3.89 -6.55 -3.85
C PHE A 161 -5.03 -5.57 -3.48
N ALA A 162 -5.33 -4.59 -4.35
CA ALA A 162 -6.25 -3.49 -4.06
C ALA A 162 -7.73 -3.91 -4.11
#